data_AF-A0A956J3T3-F1
#
_entry.id   AF-A0A956J3T3-F1
#
_cell.length_a   1.000
_cell.length_b   1.000
_cell.length_c   1.000
_cell.angle_alpha   90.00
_cell.angle_beta   90.00
_cell.angle_gamma   90.00
#
_symmetry.space_group_name_H-M   'P 1'
#
loop_
_entity.id
_entity.type
_entity.pdbx_description
1 polymer ?
#
loop_
_entity_poly.entity_id
_entity_poly.type
_entity_poly.pdbx_seq_one_letter_code
_entity_poly.pdbx_strand_id
1 'polypeptide(L)'
;HHILVENLDLSGFDADQQIVGISTKTPAHNWVIRGNRIAGAGTGLYLGNSDGSLPFYAGVIEFNSVSSTLGYSMQIKHQLSRPSDVPDGAETLIRYNVFSKGSESSSGGNARPNLLLGHQPLSGSGSGDRFVVYSNFLYDNPTEMLFQAEGNLVVFNNLFVNPSGGGVNIQPHNATPRQVDVFFNTIVTNGVGLRISGGDSAFTQQAFGNASFGRQPFSVGTAQDNVEGTLAEAAQVFVGANTLDLSTLDLHPQGNALVGASIPTSAMPSGVDASHDFDEVTRDFTRRGAYAGAPPSGAWKPSLEPRSY
;
A
#
# COMPACT_ATOMS: atom_id res chain seq x y z
N HIS A 1 -3.43 -19.04 -13.99
CA HIS A 1 -2.56 -18.84 -15.14
C HIS A 1 -1.13 -18.64 -14.63
N HIS A 2 -0.16 -18.37 -15.51
CA HIS A 2 1.23 -18.03 -15.17
C HIS A 2 1.72 -17.05 -16.25
N ILE A 3 1.42 -15.77 -16.11
CA ILE A 3 1.70 -14.74 -17.13
C ILE A 3 2.71 -13.75 -16.56
N LEU A 4 3.70 -13.39 -17.36
CA LEU A 4 4.70 -12.38 -17.04
C LEU A 4 4.44 -11.13 -17.89
N VAL A 5 4.26 -9.98 -17.23
CA VAL A 5 4.21 -8.66 -17.85
C VAL A 5 5.36 -7.85 -17.27
N GLU A 6 6.42 -7.66 -18.03
CA GLU A 6 7.64 -7.05 -17.51
C GLU A 6 8.28 -6.00 -18.42
N ASN A 7 8.90 -5.02 -17.78
CA ASN A 7 9.77 -4.02 -18.40
C ASN A 7 9.12 -3.26 -19.57
N LEU A 8 7.80 -3.01 -19.49
CA LEU A 8 7.07 -2.21 -20.46
C LEU A 8 7.08 -0.73 -20.07
N ASP A 9 7.09 0.15 -21.06
CA ASP A 9 6.79 1.57 -20.91
C ASP A 9 5.43 1.86 -21.57
N LEU A 10 4.45 2.25 -20.75
CA LEU A 10 3.07 2.49 -21.13
C LEU A 10 2.73 3.95 -20.80
N SER A 11 2.63 4.80 -21.83
CA SER A 11 2.46 6.24 -21.63
C SER A 11 1.37 6.88 -22.50
N GLY A 12 0.65 7.86 -21.96
CA GLY A 12 -0.27 8.72 -22.72
C GLY A 12 -1.62 8.07 -23.03
N PHE A 13 -2.13 7.27 -22.09
CA PHE A 13 -3.42 6.58 -22.16
C PHE A 13 -4.49 7.28 -21.30
N ASP A 14 -4.47 8.61 -21.21
CA ASP A 14 -5.27 9.44 -20.30
C ASP A 14 -6.50 10.10 -20.94
N ALA A 15 -6.91 9.67 -22.14
CA ALA A 15 -8.09 10.24 -22.79
C ALA A 15 -9.41 9.95 -22.03
N ASP A 16 -9.46 8.87 -21.24
CA ASP A 16 -10.59 8.53 -20.38
C ASP A 16 -10.13 7.64 -19.21
N GLN A 17 -10.77 7.75 -18.04
CA GLN A 17 -10.45 6.96 -16.84
C GLN A 17 -10.53 5.43 -17.06
N GLN A 18 -11.33 4.98 -18.04
CA GLN A 18 -11.53 3.56 -18.39
C GLN A 18 -10.45 3.00 -19.31
N ILE A 19 -9.53 3.82 -19.82
CA ILE A 19 -8.38 3.34 -20.59
C ILE A 19 -7.32 2.86 -19.59
N VAL A 20 -7.11 1.54 -19.56
CA VAL A 20 -6.27 0.88 -18.56
C VAL A 20 -4.94 0.44 -19.16
N GLY A 21 -3.83 0.70 -18.46
CA GLY A 21 -2.51 0.22 -18.86
C GLY A 21 -2.43 -1.31 -18.87
N ILE A 22 -2.71 -1.95 -17.73
CA ILE A 22 -2.78 -3.42 -17.61
C ILE A 22 -4.11 -3.81 -16.99
N SER A 23 -4.92 -4.61 -17.69
CA SER A 23 -6.19 -5.11 -17.16
C SER A 23 -6.37 -6.62 -17.36
N THR A 24 -7.00 -7.27 -16.39
CA THR A 24 -7.50 -8.64 -16.53
C THR A 24 -9.03 -8.63 -16.62
N LYS A 25 -9.58 -9.41 -17.56
CA LYS A 25 -11.02 -9.55 -17.82
C LYS A 25 -11.46 -11.02 -17.91
N THR A 26 -10.69 -11.89 -17.28
CA THR A 26 -10.94 -13.32 -17.09
C THR A 26 -10.38 -13.71 -15.72
N PRO A 27 -10.75 -14.87 -15.13
CA PRO A 27 -10.10 -15.34 -13.92
C PRO A 27 -8.60 -15.44 -14.16
N ALA A 28 -7.82 -14.74 -13.35
CA ALA A 28 -6.39 -14.60 -13.50
C ALA A 28 -5.71 -14.96 -12.18
N HIS A 29 -4.69 -15.81 -12.26
CA HIS A 29 -3.89 -16.17 -11.09
C HIS A 29 -2.44 -16.40 -11.47
N ASN A 30 -1.52 -16.32 -10.51
CA ASN A 30 -0.06 -16.41 -10.66
C ASN A 30 0.51 -15.54 -11.79
N TRP A 31 -0.03 -14.33 -11.95
CA TRP A 31 0.60 -13.33 -12.82
C TRP A 31 1.75 -12.67 -12.07
N VAL A 32 2.83 -12.38 -12.80
CA VAL A 32 3.93 -11.53 -12.34
C VAL A 32 3.89 -10.26 -13.19
N ILE A 33 3.66 -9.12 -12.55
CA ILE A 33 3.64 -7.80 -13.19
C ILE A 33 4.79 -7.01 -12.57
N ARG A 34 5.89 -6.85 -13.32
CA ARG A 34 7.11 -6.30 -12.74
C ARG A 34 7.89 -5.32 -13.59
N GLY A 35 8.52 -4.34 -12.96
CA GLY A 35 9.44 -3.42 -13.65
C GLY A 35 8.78 -2.56 -14.73
N ASN A 36 7.45 -2.46 -14.74
CA ASN A 36 6.75 -1.67 -15.74
C ASN A 36 6.69 -0.21 -15.32
N ARG A 37 6.79 0.69 -16.30
CA ARG A 37 6.52 2.11 -16.16
C ARG A 37 5.18 2.44 -16.80
N ILE A 38 4.25 2.99 -16.04
CA ILE A 38 2.92 3.37 -16.50
C ILE A 38 2.69 4.84 -16.14
N ALA A 39 2.71 5.73 -17.12
CA ALA A 39 2.67 7.16 -16.90
C ALA A 39 1.54 7.82 -17.71
N GLY A 40 0.64 8.55 -17.04
CA GLY A 40 -0.45 9.24 -17.74
C GLY A 40 -1.45 8.26 -18.35
N ALA A 41 -1.94 7.32 -17.56
CA ALA A 41 -3.02 6.41 -17.96
C ALA A 41 -4.34 6.79 -17.30
N GLY A 42 -5.47 6.44 -17.92
CA GLY A 42 -6.78 6.54 -17.28
C GLY A 42 -6.81 5.77 -15.96
N THR A 43 -6.44 4.49 -16.00
CA THR A 43 -6.15 3.67 -14.82
C THR A 43 -4.84 2.90 -15.07
N GLY A 44 -3.95 2.81 -14.09
CA GLY A 44 -2.68 2.09 -14.28
C GLY A 44 -2.90 0.58 -14.42
N LEU A 45 -3.33 -0.05 -13.34
CA LEU A 45 -3.65 -1.47 -13.28
C LEU A 45 -5.10 -1.70 -12.81
N TYR A 46 -5.85 -2.54 -13.52
CA TYR A 46 -7.21 -2.93 -13.14
C TYR A 46 -7.37 -4.44 -13.22
N LEU A 47 -7.24 -5.09 -12.06
CA LEU A 47 -7.14 -6.54 -11.96
C LEU A 47 -8.44 -7.12 -11.40
N GLY A 48 -9.04 -8.03 -12.18
CA GLY A 48 -10.36 -8.62 -11.93
C GLY A 48 -11.50 -7.82 -12.57
N ASN A 49 -12.70 -8.41 -12.58
CA ASN A 49 -13.88 -7.76 -13.16
C ASN A 49 -14.66 -6.91 -12.16
N SER A 50 -15.38 -5.90 -12.66
CA SER A 50 -16.07 -4.92 -11.83
C SER A 50 -17.20 -5.48 -10.96
N ASP A 51 -17.79 -6.60 -11.37
CA ASP A 51 -18.84 -7.33 -10.67
C ASP A 51 -18.32 -8.44 -9.75
N GLY A 52 -17.00 -8.58 -9.64
CA GLY A 52 -16.33 -9.57 -8.80
C GLY A 52 -16.44 -11.03 -9.26
N SER A 53 -16.96 -11.29 -10.47
CA SER A 53 -17.11 -12.65 -11.02
C SER A 53 -15.82 -13.22 -11.59
N LEU A 54 -14.86 -12.37 -11.99
CA LEU A 54 -13.59 -12.79 -12.60
C LEU A 54 -12.44 -12.35 -11.66
N PRO A 55 -11.96 -13.23 -10.78
CA PRO A 55 -11.01 -12.88 -9.72
C PRO A 55 -9.58 -12.71 -10.23
N PHE A 56 -8.78 -11.94 -9.48
CA PHE A 56 -7.31 -11.92 -9.58
C PHE A 56 -6.70 -12.34 -8.23
N TYR A 57 -5.87 -13.38 -8.22
CA TYR A 57 -5.32 -13.97 -6.98
C TYR A 57 -3.95 -14.59 -7.19
N ALA A 58 -3.23 -14.87 -6.10
CA ALA A 58 -1.90 -15.47 -6.11
C ALA A 58 -0.86 -14.76 -7.01
N GLY A 59 -0.98 -13.44 -7.22
CA GLY A 59 -0.11 -12.68 -8.11
C GLY A 59 1.10 -12.05 -7.41
N VAL A 60 2.07 -11.60 -8.19
CA VAL A 60 3.20 -10.77 -7.74
C VAL A 60 3.21 -9.47 -8.54
N ILE A 61 3.06 -8.34 -7.87
CA ILE A 61 3.13 -7.00 -8.45
C ILE A 61 4.31 -6.29 -7.79
N GLU A 62 5.39 -6.09 -8.52
CA GLU A 62 6.62 -5.55 -7.95
C GLU A 62 7.42 -4.63 -8.87
N PHE A 63 8.17 -3.68 -8.30
CA PHE A 63 9.06 -2.80 -9.08
C PHE A 63 8.38 -1.97 -10.16
N ASN A 64 7.06 -1.77 -10.11
CA ASN A 64 6.38 -0.95 -11.09
C ASN A 64 6.41 0.52 -10.65
N SER A 65 6.58 1.43 -11.61
CA SER A 65 6.27 2.84 -11.45
C SER A 65 4.92 3.11 -12.10
N VAL A 66 3.96 3.62 -11.34
CA VAL A 66 2.66 4.04 -11.87
C VAL A 66 2.41 5.47 -11.44
N SER A 67 2.46 6.39 -12.40
CA SER A 67 2.38 7.82 -12.14
C SER A 67 1.31 8.50 -12.99
N SER A 68 0.82 9.62 -12.47
CA SER A 68 -0.06 10.54 -13.18
C SER A 68 -1.34 9.93 -13.73
N THR A 69 -1.96 9.01 -12.98
CA THR A 69 -3.21 8.35 -13.42
C THR A 69 -4.45 9.17 -13.11
N LEU A 70 -5.43 9.23 -14.02
CA LEU A 70 -6.71 9.90 -13.75
C LEU A 70 -7.49 9.21 -12.61
N GLY A 71 -7.68 7.90 -12.75
CA GLY A 71 -8.35 6.99 -11.85
C GLY A 71 -7.37 6.29 -10.91
N TYR A 72 -7.52 4.99 -10.73
CA TYR A 72 -6.63 4.24 -9.83
C TYR A 72 -5.23 4.16 -10.44
N SER A 73 -4.19 4.22 -9.61
CA SER A 73 -2.88 3.72 -10.01
C SER A 73 -2.95 2.19 -10.10
N MET A 74 -3.58 1.54 -9.12
CA MET A 74 -3.93 0.13 -9.17
C MET A 74 -5.23 -0.17 -8.41
N GLN A 75 -6.08 -1.03 -9.00
CA GLN A 75 -7.17 -1.68 -8.30
C GLN A 75 -7.10 -3.20 -8.49
N ILE A 76 -7.27 -3.95 -7.40
CA ILE A 76 -7.72 -5.34 -7.44
C ILE A 76 -9.18 -5.35 -7.00
N LYS A 77 -10.07 -5.87 -7.84
CA LYS A 77 -11.51 -5.90 -7.55
C LYS A 77 -11.86 -6.95 -6.48
N HIS A 78 -12.96 -6.70 -5.79
CA HIS A 78 -13.55 -7.68 -4.88
C HIS A 78 -13.89 -8.96 -5.62
N GLN A 79 -13.92 -10.09 -4.91
CA GLN A 79 -14.06 -11.42 -5.50
C GLN A 79 -15.24 -12.12 -4.84
N LEU A 80 -16.23 -12.51 -5.64
CA LEU A 80 -17.39 -13.26 -5.11
C LEU A 80 -17.04 -14.73 -4.86
N SER A 81 -16.20 -15.29 -5.73
CA SER A 81 -15.69 -16.65 -5.66
C SER A 81 -14.38 -16.74 -6.43
N ARG A 82 -13.60 -17.81 -6.20
CA ARG A 82 -12.54 -18.20 -7.12
C ARG A 82 -12.50 -19.73 -7.31
N PRO A 83 -11.93 -20.22 -8.42
CA PRO A 83 -11.68 -21.64 -8.61
C PRO A 83 -10.74 -22.23 -7.54
N SER A 84 -10.80 -23.56 -7.36
CA SER A 84 -9.97 -24.33 -6.42
C SER A 84 -8.65 -24.82 -7.06
N ASP A 85 -8.20 -24.17 -8.12
CA ASP A 85 -6.98 -24.49 -8.89
C ASP A 85 -5.69 -23.99 -8.23
N VAL A 86 -5.81 -23.10 -7.25
CA VAL A 86 -4.74 -22.69 -6.33
C VAL A 86 -5.14 -23.06 -4.89
N PRO A 87 -4.21 -23.55 -4.05
CA PRO A 87 -4.49 -23.82 -2.64
C PRO A 87 -5.10 -22.63 -1.90
N ASP A 88 -5.90 -22.89 -0.87
CA ASP A 88 -6.41 -21.84 0.02
C ASP A 88 -5.27 -21.18 0.82
N GLY A 89 -5.47 -19.92 1.18
CA GLY A 89 -4.45 -19.15 1.87
C GLY A 89 -3.37 -18.61 0.92
N ALA A 90 -3.71 -18.49 -0.37
CA ALA A 90 -2.81 -17.92 -1.35
C ALA A 90 -2.58 -16.42 -1.08
N GLU A 91 -1.37 -15.97 -1.37
CA GLU A 91 -0.99 -14.58 -1.18
C GLU A 91 -0.86 -13.88 -2.53
N THR A 92 -1.41 -12.68 -2.62
CA THR A 92 -1.04 -11.75 -3.69
C THR A 92 -0.08 -10.72 -3.11
N LEU A 93 1.14 -10.70 -3.63
CA LEU A 93 2.23 -9.85 -3.17
C LEU A 93 2.21 -8.53 -3.95
N ILE A 94 2.26 -7.41 -3.22
CA ILE A 94 2.36 -6.06 -3.78
C ILE A 94 3.54 -5.39 -3.09
N ARG A 95 4.68 -5.30 -3.76
CA ARG A 95 5.92 -4.85 -3.10
C ARG A 95 6.82 -4.01 -3.97
N TYR A 96 7.57 -3.09 -3.37
CA TYR A 96 8.60 -2.33 -4.08
C TYR A 96 8.09 -1.50 -5.26
N ASN A 97 6.78 -1.20 -5.30
CA ASN A 97 6.20 -0.36 -6.33
C ASN A 97 6.21 1.10 -5.89
N VAL A 98 6.15 1.98 -6.88
CA VAL A 98 5.87 3.41 -6.69
C VAL A 98 4.51 3.73 -7.31
N PHE A 99 3.58 4.25 -6.51
CA PHE A 99 2.28 4.72 -6.99
C PHE A 99 2.12 6.20 -6.69
N SER A 100 1.97 7.01 -7.73
CA SER A 100 1.76 8.43 -7.57
C SER A 100 0.67 8.97 -8.47
N LYS A 101 -0.07 9.93 -7.92
CA LYS A 101 -1.01 10.75 -8.67
C LYS A 101 -0.63 12.21 -8.50
N GLY A 102 -1.13 13.06 -9.37
CA GLY A 102 -0.91 14.50 -9.32
C GLY A 102 -2.17 15.26 -9.70
N SER A 103 -1.99 16.49 -10.17
CA SER A 103 -3.05 17.45 -10.48
C SER A 103 -4.07 16.98 -11.53
N GLU A 104 -3.70 16.03 -12.38
CA GLU A 104 -4.54 15.41 -13.40
C GLU A 104 -5.55 14.40 -12.84
N SER A 105 -5.49 14.10 -11.54
CA SER A 105 -6.43 13.19 -10.86
C SER A 105 -7.89 13.60 -11.10
N SER A 106 -8.72 12.61 -11.40
CA SER A 106 -10.17 12.79 -11.38
C SER A 106 -10.66 13.21 -9.99
N SER A 107 -11.69 14.05 -9.95
CA SER A 107 -12.31 14.57 -8.73
C SER A 107 -13.80 14.20 -8.64
N GLY A 108 -14.45 14.56 -7.53
CA GLY A 108 -15.88 14.29 -7.30
C GLY A 108 -16.20 12.80 -7.31
N GLY A 109 -17.34 12.40 -7.91
CA GLY A 109 -17.75 10.99 -7.98
C GLY A 109 -16.79 10.07 -8.76
N ASN A 110 -15.86 10.66 -9.53
CA ASN A 110 -14.83 9.93 -10.27
C ASN A 110 -13.48 9.89 -9.55
N ALA A 111 -13.35 10.50 -8.37
CA ALA A 111 -12.14 10.42 -7.57
C ALA A 111 -11.83 8.98 -7.17
N ARG A 112 -10.54 8.62 -7.22
CA ARG A 112 -10.04 7.27 -6.93
C ARG A 112 -8.74 7.34 -6.13
N PRO A 113 -8.52 6.44 -5.14
CA PRO A 113 -7.23 6.31 -4.46
C PRO A 113 -6.12 5.84 -5.41
N ASN A 114 -4.86 5.91 -4.98
CA ASN A 114 -3.75 5.34 -5.77
C ASN A 114 -3.92 3.82 -5.82
N LEU A 115 -4.09 3.20 -4.64
CA LEU A 115 -4.27 1.76 -4.49
C LEU A 115 -5.63 1.44 -3.85
N LEU A 116 -6.43 0.58 -4.50
CA LEU A 116 -7.64 -0.01 -3.91
C LEU A 116 -7.62 -1.53 -4.01
N LEU A 117 -7.79 -2.21 -2.87
CA LEU A 117 -7.89 -3.67 -2.80
C LEU A 117 -9.26 -4.10 -2.26
N GLY A 118 -10.07 -4.75 -3.10
CA GLY A 118 -11.36 -5.33 -2.72
C GLY A 118 -11.22 -6.72 -2.10
N HIS A 119 -12.23 -7.15 -1.35
CA HIS A 119 -12.15 -8.37 -0.54
C HIS A 119 -11.96 -9.66 -1.37
N GLN A 120 -11.36 -10.69 -0.75
CA GLN A 120 -11.37 -12.09 -1.24
C GLN A 120 -12.76 -12.72 -1.05
N PRO A 121 -13.06 -13.90 -1.63
CA PRO A 121 -14.34 -14.57 -1.40
C PRO A 121 -14.70 -14.67 0.08
N LEU A 122 -15.97 -14.44 0.44
CA LEU A 122 -16.38 -14.44 1.85
C LEU A 122 -16.48 -15.87 2.42
N SER A 123 -16.55 -16.87 1.55
CA SER A 123 -16.61 -18.30 1.90
C SER A 123 -16.08 -19.16 0.77
N GLY A 124 -15.84 -20.45 1.05
CA GLY A 124 -15.31 -21.40 0.07
C GLY A 124 -13.84 -21.12 -0.30
N SER A 125 -13.45 -21.60 -1.48
CA SER A 125 -12.08 -21.48 -1.99
C SER A 125 -11.64 -20.02 -2.05
N GLY A 126 -10.45 -19.75 -1.51
CA GLY A 126 -9.87 -18.41 -1.46
C GLY A 126 -10.33 -17.53 -0.31
N SER A 127 -11.25 -17.99 0.54
CA SER A 127 -11.75 -17.16 1.65
C SER A 127 -10.72 -16.84 2.74
N GLY A 128 -9.62 -17.60 2.75
CA GLY A 128 -8.44 -17.36 3.58
C GLY A 128 -7.26 -16.72 2.84
N ASP A 129 -7.39 -16.43 1.54
CA ASP A 129 -6.36 -15.72 0.79
C ASP A 129 -6.18 -14.31 1.33
N ARG A 130 -5.00 -13.71 1.11
CA ARG A 130 -4.69 -12.37 1.59
C ARG A 130 -3.85 -11.56 0.61
N PHE A 131 -3.91 -10.24 0.77
CA PHE A 131 -2.91 -9.34 0.17
C PHE A 131 -1.77 -9.11 1.15
N VAL A 132 -0.53 -9.18 0.66
CA VAL A 132 0.67 -8.82 1.40
C VAL A 132 1.30 -7.62 0.71
N VAL A 133 1.17 -6.45 1.34
CA VAL A 133 1.52 -5.15 0.78
C VAL A 133 2.71 -4.58 1.54
N TYR A 134 3.90 -4.55 0.95
CA TYR A 134 5.07 -4.10 1.68
C TYR A 134 6.15 -3.40 0.88
N SER A 135 6.87 -2.51 1.57
CA SER A 135 7.98 -1.75 1.00
C SER A 135 7.61 -1.05 -0.32
N ASN A 136 6.36 -0.60 -0.45
CA ASN A 136 5.93 0.28 -1.54
C ASN A 136 6.07 1.74 -1.12
N PHE A 137 6.18 2.62 -2.11
CA PHE A 137 6.05 4.05 -1.92
C PHE A 137 4.78 4.56 -2.60
N LEU A 138 3.92 5.22 -1.84
CA LEU A 138 2.73 5.89 -2.36
C LEU A 138 2.86 7.39 -2.11
N TYR A 139 2.77 8.17 -3.18
CA TYR A 139 3.00 9.61 -3.15
C TYR A 139 1.90 10.40 -3.84
N ASP A 140 1.33 11.35 -3.11
CA ASP A 140 0.37 12.34 -3.58
C ASP A 140 -0.93 11.76 -4.18
N ASN A 141 -2.03 12.30 -3.68
CA ASN A 141 -3.36 12.15 -4.24
C ASN A 141 -4.20 13.33 -3.76
N PRO A 142 -4.52 14.28 -4.66
CA PRO A 142 -5.24 15.49 -4.27
C PRO A 142 -6.73 15.29 -4.04
N THR A 143 -7.30 14.13 -4.40
CA THR A 143 -8.75 13.93 -4.38
C THR A 143 -9.21 12.79 -3.49
N GLU A 144 -8.33 11.85 -3.13
CA GLU A 144 -8.64 10.66 -2.34
C GLU A 144 -7.46 10.23 -1.44
N MET A 145 -7.66 9.16 -0.66
CA MET A 145 -6.59 8.51 0.11
C MET A 145 -5.55 7.86 -0.81
N LEU A 146 -4.30 7.69 -0.33
CA LEU A 146 -3.29 6.93 -1.08
C LEU A 146 -3.67 5.45 -1.21
N PHE A 147 -4.12 4.84 -0.11
CA PHE A 147 -4.42 3.41 -0.05
C PHE A 147 -5.76 3.15 0.65
N GLN A 148 -6.61 2.36 0.00
CA GLN A 148 -7.86 1.86 0.54
C GLN A 148 -7.96 0.34 0.38
N ALA A 149 -8.52 -0.35 1.36
CA ALA A 149 -8.72 -1.79 1.27
C ALA A 149 -9.77 -2.34 2.25
N GLU A 150 -10.18 -3.59 1.98
CA GLU A 150 -11.02 -4.45 2.81
C GLU A 150 -10.57 -5.92 2.67
N GLY A 151 -11.21 -6.86 3.38
CA GLY A 151 -10.83 -8.28 3.35
C GLY A 151 -9.61 -8.61 4.23
N ASN A 152 -8.79 -9.57 3.79
CA ASN A 152 -7.62 -10.05 4.52
C ASN A 152 -6.34 -9.36 4.04
N LEU A 153 -5.60 -8.72 4.93
CA LEU A 153 -4.51 -7.79 4.63
C LEU A 153 -3.34 -7.94 5.60
N VAL A 154 -2.13 -7.94 5.06
CA VAL A 154 -0.90 -7.66 5.80
C VAL A 154 -0.21 -6.48 5.11
N VAL A 155 -0.02 -5.37 5.82
CA VAL A 155 0.47 -4.10 5.26
C VAL A 155 1.63 -3.60 6.10
N PHE A 156 2.85 -3.65 5.57
CA PHE A 156 4.02 -3.29 6.38
C PHE A 156 5.18 -2.68 5.63
N ASN A 157 6.04 -1.97 6.36
CA ASN A 157 7.22 -1.30 5.80
C ASN A 157 6.91 -0.36 4.63
N ASN A 158 5.68 0.10 4.39
CA ASN A 158 5.41 1.01 3.28
C ASN A 158 5.67 2.46 3.69
N LEU A 159 5.93 3.29 2.68
CA LEU A 159 6.03 4.73 2.79
C LEU A 159 4.78 5.36 2.16
N PHE A 160 4.00 6.08 2.96
CA PHE A 160 2.80 6.80 2.50
C PHE A 160 3.00 8.29 2.71
N VAL A 161 3.13 9.05 1.63
CA VAL A 161 3.36 10.50 1.70
C VAL A 161 2.30 11.23 0.90
N ASN A 162 1.44 12.00 1.57
CA ASN A 162 0.39 12.74 0.89
C ASN A 162 0.42 14.23 1.24
N PRO A 163 1.03 15.09 0.38
CA PRO A 163 0.97 16.54 0.55
C PRO A 163 -0.44 17.11 0.39
N SER A 164 -1.38 16.38 -0.21
CA SER A 164 -2.68 16.93 -0.59
C SER A 164 -3.86 16.32 0.17
N GLY A 165 -3.66 15.19 0.86
CA GLY A 165 -4.75 14.40 1.44
C GLY A 165 -4.32 13.43 2.52
N GLY A 166 -5.07 12.32 2.67
CA GLY A 166 -4.79 11.27 3.65
C GLY A 166 -4.02 10.08 3.08
N GLY A 167 -3.54 9.21 3.97
CA GLY A 167 -2.68 8.07 3.66
C GLY A 167 -3.46 6.79 3.46
N VAL A 168 -3.78 6.11 4.55
CA VAL A 168 -4.32 4.75 4.56
C VAL A 168 -5.71 4.72 5.19
N ASN A 169 -6.66 4.08 4.51
CA ASN A 169 -8.01 3.89 5.02
C ASN A 169 -8.53 2.48 4.73
N ILE A 170 -8.52 1.64 5.77
CA ILE A 170 -9.05 0.27 5.71
C ILE A 170 -10.50 0.31 6.19
N GLN A 171 -11.45 0.04 5.31
CA GLN A 171 -12.87 0.27 5.55
C GLN A 171 -13.77 -0.58 4.64
N PRO A 172 -15.05 -0.74 4.97
CA PRO A 172 -16.02 -1.38 4.08
C PRO A 172 -16.15 -0.68 2.72
N HIS A 173 -16.12 -1.46 1.65
CA HIS A 173 -16.44 -1.04 0.29
C HIS A 173 -17.53 -1.93 -0.31
N ASN A 174 -17.24 -3.22 -0.45
CA ASN A 174 -18.16 -4.25 -0.92
C ASN A 174 -18.46 -5.29 0.18
N ALA A 175 -17.55 -5.43 1.14
CA ALA A 175 -17.72 -6.21 2.36
C ALA A 175 -17.03 -5.47 3.52
N THR A 176 -16.52 -6.19 4.51
CA THR A 176 -15.84 -5.64 5.68
C THR A 176 -14.35 -6.01 5.68
N PRO A 177 -13.48 -5.20 6.29
CA PRO A 177 -12.17 -5.65 6.72
C PRO A 177 -12.27 -6.90 7.60
N ARG A 178 -11.44 -7.92 7.35
CA ARG A 178 -11.39 -9.19 8.11
C ARG A 178 -10.07 -9.29 8.85
N GLN A 179 -9.19 -10.24 8.54
CA GLN A 179 -7.88 -10.30 9.19
C GLN A 179 -6.99 -9.16 8.66
N VAL A 180 -6.68 -8.17 9.50
CA VAL A 180 -5.92 -6.98 9.09
C VAL A 180 -4.80 -6.70 10.06
N ASP A 181 -3.58 -6.69 9.52
CA ASP A 181 -2.36 -6.35 10.25
C ASP A 181 -1.64 -5.21 9.53
N VAL A 182 -1.58 -4.02 10.14
CA VAL A 182 -0.89 -2.84 9.59
C VAL A 182 0.26 -2.45 10.50
N PHE A 183 1.50 -2.67 10.08
CA PHE A 183 2.64 -2.47 10.98
C PHE A 183 3.90 -1.93 10.35
N PHE A 184 4.74 -1.25 11.12
CA PHE A 184 6.00 -0.67 10.64
C PHE A 184 5.89 0.19 9.37
N ASN A 185 4.75 0.85 9.11
CA ASN A 185 4.65 1.80 7.99
C ASN A 185 5.07 3.20 8.47
N THR A 186 5.69 3.98 7.58
CA THR A 186 5.92 5.43 7.77
C THR A 186 4.89 6.20 6.96
N ILE A 187 4.08 7.01 7.64
CA ILE A 187 2.95 7.75 7.05
C ILE A 187 3.14 9.23 7.37
N VAL A 188 3.23 10.09 6.35
CA VAL A 188 3.38 11.54 6.52
C VAL A 188 2.41 12.26 5.58
N THR A 189 1.35 12.86 6.14
CA THR A 189 0.21 13.32 5.33
C THR A 189 -0.37 14.63 5.84
N ASN A 190 -1.00 15.41 4.96
CA ASN A 190 -1.77 16.61 5.34
C ASN A 190 -3.18 16.28 5.91
N GLY A 191 -3.63 15.03 5.79
CA GLY A 191 -4.95 14.56 6.21
C GLY A 191 -4.92 13.52 7.33
N VAL A 192 -5.72 12.47 7.13
CA VAL A 192 -5.74 11.29 8.00
C VAL A 192 -4.54 10.41 7.66
N GLY A 193 -3.75 10.01 8.65
CA GLY A 193 -2.60 9.12 8.45
C GLY A 193 -3.03 7.67 8.22
N LEU A 194 -3.45 6.99 9.29
CA LEU A 194 -3.97 5.61 9.24
C LEU A 194 -5.35 5.53 9.89
N ARG A 195 -6.31 4.99 9.15
CA ARG A 195 -7.63 4.64 9.65
C ARG A 195 -7.95 3.17 9.39
N ILE A 196 -8.51 2.50 10.40
CA ILE A 196 -9.11 1.17 10.28
C ILE A 196 -10.48 1.22 10.94
N SER A 197 -11.54 0.94 10.19
CA SER A 197 -12.92 1.02 10.69
C SER A 197 -13.85 0.00 10.04
N GLY A 198 -14.95 -0.35 10.72
CA GLY A 198 -15.99 -1.22 10.17
C GLY A 198 -15.56 -2.67 9.94
N GLY A 199 -14.54 -3.13 10.67
CA GLY A 199 -14.06 -4.52 10.60
C GLY A 199 -15.09 -5.53 11.12
N ASP A 200 -15.01 -6.75 10.61
CA ASP A 200 -15.78 -7.89 11.08
C ASP A 200 -15.27 -8.32 12.47
N SER A 201 -16.17 -8.35 13.45
CA SER A 201 -15.85 -8.67 14.84
C SER A 201 -15.40 -10.11 15.06
N ALA A 202 -15.59 -11.00 14.09
CA ALA A 202 -15.05 -12.36 14.12
C ALA A 202 -13.55 -12.43 13.77
N PHE A 203 -12.95 -11.34 13.29
CA PHE A 203 -11.55 -11.26 12.87
C PHE A 203 -10.82 -10.17 13.64
N THR A 204 -9.49 -10.23 13.63
CA THR A 204 -8.66 -9.19 14.23
C THR A 204 -8.31 -8.13 13.20
N GLN A 205 -8.48 -6.86 13.58
CA GLN A 205 -7.91 -5.73 12.88
C GLN A 205 -7.03 -4.94 13.84
N GLN A 206 -5.75 -4.82 13.54
CA GLN A 206 -4.78 -4.18 14.42
C GLN A 206 -3.75 -3.37 13.66
N ALA A 207 -3.18 -2.38 14.35
CA ALA A 207 -2.05 -1.62 13.86
C ALA A 207 -0.98 -1.43 14.93
N PHE A 208 0.27 -1.73 14.60
CA PHE A 208 1.36 -1.62 15.57
C PHE A 208 2.71 -1.22 14.98
N GLY A 209 3.54 -0.55 15.78
CA GLY A 209 4.88 -0.17 15.33
C GLY A 209 4.94 0.83 14.17
N ASN A 210 3.82 1.45 13.77
CA ASN A 210 3.81 2.45 12.69
C ASN A 210 4.32 3.81 13.20
N ALA A 211 4.82 4.64 12.30
CA ALA A 211 5.10 6.05 12.56
C ALA A 211 4.18 6.88 11.66
N SER A 212 3.22 7.61 12.24
CA SER A 212 2.20 8.35 11.50
C SER A 212 2.17 9.82 11.92
N PHE A 213 2.35 10.70 10.94
CA PHE A 213 2.34 12.14 11.13
C PHE A 213 1.32 12.80 10.23
N GLY A 214 0.46 13.64 10.80
CA GLY A 214 -0.54 14.38 10.04
C GLY A 214 -1.53 15.14 10.91
N ARG A 215 -2.62 15.63 10.29
CA ARG A 215 -3.66 16.35 11.03
C ARG A 215 -4.47 15.40 11.93
N GLN A 216 -4.69 14.18 11.47
CA GLN A 216 -5.28 13.09 12.25
C GLN A 216 -4.44 11.84 12.01
N PRO A 217 -3.33 11.65 12.73
CA PRO A 217 -2.35 10.61 12.41
C PRO A 217 -2.92 9.19 12.53
N PHE A 218 -3.88 8.97 13.43
CA PHE A 218 -4.40 7.63 13.71
C PHE A 218 -5.89 7.64 14.05
N SER A 219 -6.60 6.61 13.60
CA SER A 219 -7.99 6.31 13.94
C SER A 219 -8.23 4.81 13.80
N VAL A 220 -7.84 4.04 14.81
CA VAL A 220 -7.83 2.57 14.82
C VAL A 220 -8.32 2.07 16.17
N GLY A 221 -9.14 1.02 16.19
CA GLY A 221 -9.68 0.44 17.42
C GLY A 221 -8.63 -0.29 18.27
N THR A 222 -7.80 -1.12 17.64
CA THR A 222 -6.71 -1.87 18.30
C THR A 222 -5.37 -1.37 17.80
N ALA A 223 -4.67 -0.60 18.64
CA ALA A 223 -3.39 0.03 18.31
C ALA A 223 -2.37 -0.19 19.42
N GLN A 224 -1.12 -0.51 19.06
CA GLN A 224 -0.04 -0.73 20.02
C GLN A 224 1.30 -0.23 19.48
N ASP A 225 2.14 0.36 20.34
CA ASP A 225 3.54 0.72 19.98
C ASP A 225 3.67 1.58 18.71
N ASN A 226 2.64 2.34 18.35
CA ASN A 226 2.70 3.31 17.25
C ASN A 226 3.27 4.65 17.76
N VAL A 227 3.94 5.39 16.87
CA VAL A 227 4.30 6.78 17.08
C VAL A 227 3.35 7.65 16.26
N GLU A 228 2.76 8.64 16.90
CA GLU A 228 1.84 9.59 16.30
C GLU A 228 2.37 11.00 16.49
N GLY A 229 2.15 11.86 15.49
CA GLY A 229 2.51 13.26 15.60
C GLY A 229 1.87 14.15 14.55
N THR A 230 2.17 15.43 14.63
CA THR A 230 1.83 16.47 13.67
C THR A 230 2.86 16.52 12.54
N LEU A 231 2.55 17.23 11.44
CA LEU A 231 3.55 17.49 10.40
C LEU A 231 4.75 18.31 10.88
N ALA A 232 4.55 19.19 11.87
CA ALA A 232 5.65 19.96 12.45
C ALA A 232 6.64 19.04 13.20
N GLU A 233 6.12 18.02 13.89
CA GLU A 233 6.94 16.99 14.54
C GLU A 233 7.60 16.06 13.51
N ALA A 234 6.92 15.75 12.40
CA ALA A 234 7.54 15.01 11.30
C ALA A 234 8.83 15.68 10.79
N ALA A 235 8.84 17.02 10.69
CA ALA A 235 10.01 17.79 10.28
C ALA A 235 11.18 17.77 11.30
N GLN A 236 10.95 17.29 12.53
CA GLN A 236 12.01 17.03 13.51
C GLN A 236 12.59 15.61 13.37
N VAL A 237 11.87 14.72 12.68
CA VAL A 237 12.25 13.30 12.51
C VAL A 237 12.79 13.06 11.10
N PHE A 238 12.33 13.78 10.09
CA PHE A 238 12.60 13.52 8.69
C PHE A 238 13.02 14.81 7.97
N VAL A 239 13.97 14.71 7.05
CA VAL A 239 14.39 15.86 6.23
C VAL A 239 13.31 16.16 5.20
N GLY A 240 12.97 17.44 5.02
CA GLY A 240 12.00 17.88 4.00
C GLY A 240 10.54 17.56 4.33
N ALA A 241 10.22 17.01 5.51
CA ALA A 241 8.84 16.66 5.86
C ALA A 241 7.91 17.86 6.12
N ASN A 242 8.45 19.09 6.16
CA ASN A 242 7.67 20.33 6.24
C ASN A 242 7.03 20.73 4.91
N THR A 243 7.59 20.29 3.77
CA THR A 243 7.05 20.56 2.42
C THR A 243 6.50 19.30 1.77
N LEU A 244 7.01 18.13 2.14
CA LEU A 244 6.73 16.85 1.49
C LEU A 244 7.10 16.84 0.00
N ASP A 245 8.02 17.72 -0.39
CA ASP A 245 8.57 17.80 -1.74
C ASP A 245 9.62 16.70 -1.95
N LEU A 246 9.39 15.82 -2.92
CA LEU A 246 10.28 14.70 -3.26
C LEU A 246 11.74 15.12 -3.49
N SER A 247 11.99 16.33 -3.98
CA SER A 247 13.35 16.82 -4.25
C SER A 247 14.20 16.98 -2.98
N THR A 248 13.56 17.10 -1.82
CA THR A 248 14.21 17.30 -0.52
C THR A 248 13.86 16.25 0.52
N LEU A 249 12.82 15.44 0.26
CA LEU A 249 12.25 14.52 1.23
C LEU A 249 13.19 13.33 1.49
N ASP A 250 13.47 13.11 2.77
CA ASP A 250 14.20 11.96 3.25
C ASP A 250 13.49 11.40 4.48
N LEU A 251 12.91 10.21 4.34
CA LEU A 251 12.14 9.55 5.39
C LEU A 251 12.98 8.63 6.27
N HIS A 252 14.31 8.61 6.12
CA HIS A 252 15.16 7.96 7.10
C HIS A 252 15.10 8.75 8.41
N PRO A 253 14.71 8.12 9.54
CA PRO A 253 14.50 8.84 10.78
C PRO A 253 15.80 9.37 11.38
N GLN A 254 15.78 10.64 11.77
CA GLN A 254 16.86 11.31 12.46
C GLN A 254 16.82 11.01 13.96
N GLY A 255 17.97 10.62 14.50
CA GLY A 255 18.13 10.31 15.92
C GLY A 255 17.23 9.17 16.41
N ASN A 256 16.72 9.33 17.63
CA ASN A 256 16.05 8.27 18.38
C ASN A 256 14.54 8.51 18.57
N ALA A 257 13.95 9.48 17.86
CA ALA A 257 12.54 9.85 18.03
C ALA A 257 11.54 8.70 17.77
N LEU A 258 11.93 7.72 16.95
CA LEU A 258 11.11 6.54 16.63
C LEU A 258 11.54 5.27 17.38
N VAL A 259 12.47 5.37 18.33
CA VAL A 259 12.97 4.22 19.11
C VAL A 259 12.10 4.05 20.35
N GLY A 260 11.69 2.82 20.63
CA GLY A 260 11.03 2.46 21.88
C GLY A 260 11.31 1.02 22.29
N ALA A 261 10.40 0.43 23.08
CA ALA A 261 10.53 -0.97 23.48
C ALA A 261 10.45 -1.89 22.26
N SER A 262 11.19 -3.01 22.33
CA SER A 262 11.15 -4.06 21.31
C SER A 262 9.73 -4.62 21.19
N ILE A 263 9.19 -4.60 19.98
CA ILE A 263 7.93 -5.26 19.66
C ILE A 263 8.20 -6.77 19.58
N PRO A 264 7.43 -7.63 20.28
CA PRO A 264 7.62 -9.07 20.21
C PRO A 264 7.41 -9.60 18.79
N THR A 265 8.31 -10.45 18.30
CA THR A 265 8.15 -11.11 16.99
C THR A 265 6.92 -12.00 16.92
N SER A 266 6.40 -12.47 18.07
CA SER A 266 5.13 -13.19 18.17
C SER A 266 3.90 -12.36 17.79
N ALA A 267 4.03 -11.03 17.68
CA ALA A 267 2.97 -10.16 17.17
C ALA A 267 2.88 -10.17 15.63
N MET A 268 3.92 -10.64 14.94
CA MET A 268 3.96 -10.64 13.48
C MET A 268 3.02 -11.72 12.90
N PRO A 269 2.28 -11.41 11.82
CA PRO A 269 1.46 -12.41 11.14
C PRO A 269 2.29 -13.59 10.63
N SER A 270 1.76 -14.82 10.75
CA SER A 270 2.45 -16.02 10.29
C SER A 270 2.69 -16.02 8.79
N GLY A 271 3.89 -16.44 8.36
CA GLY A 271 4.24 -16.58 6.95
C GLY A 271 4.72 -15.28 6.28
N VAL A 272 4.85 -14.19 7.04
CA VAL A 272 5.41 -12.93 6.55
C VAL A 272 6.78 -12.70 7.19
N ASP A 273 7.79 -12.44 6.37
CA ASP A 273 9.12 -12.06 6.84
C ASP A 273 9.19 -10.54 7.03
N ALA A 274 9.02 -10.10 8.28
CA ALA A 274 9.19 -8.72 8.71
C ALA A 274 10.55 -8.47 9.38
N SER A 275 11.53 -9.37 9.20
CA SER A 275 12.85 -9.23 9.83
C SER A 275 13.71 -8.14 9.20
N HIS A 276 13.33 -7.63 8.04
CA HIS A 276 14.00 -6.54 7.34
C HIS A 276 13.09 -5.32 7.21
N ASP A 277 13.68 -4.13 7.13
CA ASP A 277 12.99 -2.86 6.95
C ASP A 277 12.84 -2.49 5.45
N PHE A 278 12.44 -1.25 5.15
CA PHE A 278 12.31 -0.78 3.77
C PHE A 278 13.61 -0.88 2.99
N ASP A 279 14.78 -0.69 3.60
CA ASP A 279 16.10 -0.72 2.97
C ASP A 279 16.79 -2.08 3.04
N GLU A 280 16.06 -3.12 3.44
CA GLU A 280 16.61 -4.45 3.71
C GLU A 280 17.60 -4.48 4.89
N VAL A 281 17.50 -3.53 5.81
CA VAL A 281 18.26 -3.55 7.07
C VAL A 281 17.53 -4.43 8.08
N THR A 282 18.27 -5.34 8.72
CA THR A 282 17.72 -6.23 9.76
C THR A 282 17.16 -5.43 10.93
N ARG A 283 15.94 -5.77 11.35
CA ARG A 283 15.24 -5.14 12.47
C ARG A 283 15.67 -5.73 13.81
N ASP A 284 15.89 -4.85 14.78
CA ASP A 284 15.92 -5.22 16.20
C ASP A 284 14.54 -5.05 16.88
N PHE A 285 13.53 -4.68 16.10
CA PHE A 285 12.14 -4.44 16.50
C PHE A 285 11.93 -3.31 17.52
N THR A 286 12.94 -2.47 17.77
CA THR A 286 12.82 -1.31 18.68
C THR A 286 12.32 -0.04 17.97
N ARG A 287 12.56 0.06 16.66
CA ARG A 287 12.23 1.24 15.86
C ARG A 287 10.90 1.11 15.13
N ARG A 288 10.12 2.19 15.17
CA ARG A 288 8.79 2.33 14.59
C ARG A 288 8.91 2.96 13.20
N GLY A 289 7.96 2.62 12.33
CA GLY A 289 7.98 3.01 10.92
C GLY A 289 8.80 2.08 10.04
N ALA A 290 8.92 2.48 8.78
CA ALA A 290 9.41 1.64 7.68
C ALA A 290 10.93 1.40 7.71
N TYR A 291 11.69 2.21 8.45
CA TYR A 291 13.13 2.08 8.60
C TYR A 291 13.50 1.68 10.03
N ALA A 292 14.44 0.77 10.18
CA ALA A 292 14.89 0.21 11.45
C ALA A 292 16.23 0.78 11.91
N GLY A 293 17.07 1.24 10.99
CA GLY A 293 18.44 1.65 11.28
C GLY A 293 18.91 2.90 10.53
N ALA A 294 20.22 3.12 10.58
CA ALA A 294 20.87 4.10 9.72
C ALA A 294 20.77 3.65 8.26
N PRO A 295 20.54 4.58 7.31
CA PRO A 295 20.47 4.24 5.89
C PRO A 295 21.80 3.60 5.43
N PRO A 296 21.76 2.51 4.64
CA PRO A 296 22.95 2.03 3.95
C PRO A 296 23.51 3.10 3.00
N SER A 297 24.79 2.95 2.61
CA SER A 297 25.39 3.84 1.63
C SER A 297 24.62 3.78 0.31
N GLY A 298 24.12 4.92 -0.16
CA GLY A 298 23.32 4.99 -1.38
C GLY A 298 21.86 4.55 -1.21
N ALA A 299 21.34 4.53 0.03
CA ALA A 299 19.94 4.25 0.32
C ALA A 299 19.02 5.08 -0.60
N TRP A 300 17.99 4.42 -1.12
CA TRP A 300 17.02 5.05 -1.99
C TRP A 300 16.24 6.11 -1.21
N LYS A 301 15.98 7.24 -1.85
CA LYS A 301 15.13 8.30 -1.29
C LYS A 301 13.80 8.34 -2.04
N PRO A 302 12.71 8.76 -1.37
CA PRO A 302 11.40 8.98 -2.00
C PRO A 302 11.52 9.61 -3.39
N SER A 303 11.15 8.85 -4.41
CA SER A 303 11.17 9.29 -5.81
C SER A 303 10.10 8.57 -6.62
N LEU A 304 9.80 9.06 -7.82
CA LEU A 304 8.82 8.44 -8.71
C LEU A 304 9.35 7.22 -9.45
N GLU A 305 10.64 6.93 -9.30
CA GLU A 305 11.26 5.72 -9.83
C GLU A 305 11.45 4.70 -8.71
N PRO A 306 11.08 3.43 -8.93
CA PRO A 306 11.32 2.36 -7.98
C PRO A 306 12.80 2.23 -7.62
N ARG A 307 13.07 1.69 -6.44
CA ARG A 307 14.43 1.29 -6.09
C ARG A 307 14.94 0.21 -7.05
N SER A 308 16.18 0.37 -7.50
CA SER A 308 16.90 -0.66 -8.24
C SER A 308 17.49 -1.67 -7.26
N TYR A 309 17.40 -2.95 -7.59
CA TYR A 309 18.08 -4.04 -6.88
C TYR A 309 19.03 -4.77 -7.82
#